data_AF-A0AAN8XG91-F1
#
_entry.id   AF-A0AAN8XG91-F1
#
_cell.length_a   1.000
_cell.length_b   1.000
_cell.length_c   1.000
_cell.angle_alpha   90.00
_cell.angle_beta   90.00
_cell.angle_gamma   90.00
#
_symmetry.space_group_name_H-M   'P 1'
#
loop_
_entity.id
_entity.type
_entity.pdbx_description
1 polymer ?
#
loop_
_entity_poly.entity_id
_entity_poly.type
_entity_poly.pdbx_seq_one_letter_code
_entity_poly.pdbx_strand_id
1 'polypeptide(L)'
;MATGAFRIVCSGLISNQMNSVDKFIKKLAPVGSSLQKNWSTGITHVIVKPDENMLAQRTLKYLYGVASGVWIISFQWVSESLATNKMLPESEFEMLDTTGIAGPQRARMGFKPVFENCEFFLSPPFQEVSLDQLKDLVELSGARLVNSPGEFTLNKNFIKLIIADTTSDHDADSKYPFYSKVRLPA
;
A
#
# COMPACT_ATOMS: atom_id res chain seq x y z
N MET A 1 -16.49 -16.12 7.19
CA MET A 1 -16.47 -15.15 6.08
C MET A 1 -16.82 -13.79 6.67
N ALA A 2 -15.96 -12.79 6.52
CA ALA A 2 -16.22 -11.46 7.06
C ALA A 2 -17.43 -10.85 6.32
N THR A 3 -18.53 -10.62 7.04
CA THR A 3 -19.86 -10.27 6.52
C THR A 3 -20.01 -8.76 6.25
N GLY A 4 -18.98 -8.12 5.68
CA GLY A 4 -18.95 -6.67 5.46
C GLY A 4 -19.08 -6.29 3.98
N ALA A 5 -19.68 -5.12 3.71
CA ALA A 5 -19.70 -4.52 2.38
C ALA A 5 -18.27 -4.23 1.87
N PHE A 6 -18.01 -4.50 0.60
CA PHE A 6 -16.71 -4.26 -0.01
C PHE A 6 -16.55 -2.78 -0.37
N ARG A 7 -15.46 -2.17 0.06
CA ARG A 7 -14.98 -0.88 -0.44
C ARG A 7 -13.73 -1.14 -1.28
N ILE A 8 -13.88 -1.00 -2.59
CA ILE A 8 -12.91 -1.47 -3.58
C ILE A 8 -12.21 -0.28 -4.22
N VAL A 9 -10.88 -0.31 -4.30
CA VAL A 9 -10.10 0.57 -5.20
C VAL A 9 -9.43 -0.29 -6.27
N CYS A 10 -9.24 0.28 -7.46
CA CYS A 10 -8.53 -0.37 -8.55
C CYS A 10 -7.20 0.33 -8.83
N SER A 11 -6.19 -0.45 -9.25
CA SER A 11 -4.88 0.03 -9.67
C SER A 11 -4.46 -0.63 -10.99
N GLY A 12 -4.08 0.19 -11.97
CA GLY A 12 -3.61 -0.29 -13.29
C GLY A 12 -4.66 -0.90 -14.21
N LEU A 13 -5.96 -0.82 -13.88
CA LEU A 13 -7.04 -1.35 -14.72
C LEU A 13 -7.45 -0.37 -15.83
N ILE A 14 -7.77 -0.92 -17.00
CA ILE A 14 -8.34 -0.16 -18.14
C ILE A 14 -9.88 -0.13 -18.08
N SER A 15 -10.52 0.71 -18.90
CA SER A 15 -11.96 1.01 -18.80
C SER A 15 -12.89 -0.20 -18.87
N ASN A 16 -12.61 -1.19 -19.72
CA ASN A 16 -13.41 -2.42 -19.81
C ASN A 16 -13.28 -3.30 -18.54
N GLN A 17 -12.11 -3.32 -17.92
CA GLN A 17 -11.87 -4.00 -16.65
C GLN A 17 -12.59 -3.27 -15.52
N MET A 18 -12.51 -1.93 -15.47
CA MET A 18 -13.26 -1.11 -14.52
C MET A 18 -14.78 -1.36 -14.62
N ASN A 19 -15.32 -1.45 -15.84
CA ASN A 19 -16.73 -1.82 -16.06
C ASN A 19 -17.06 -3.24 -15.56
N SER A 20 -16.10 -4.16 -15.62
CA SER A 20 -16.27 -5.51 -15.08
C SER A 20 -16.30 -5.50 -13.55
N VAL A 21 -15.46 -4.68 -12.90
CA VAL A 21 -15.52 -4.49 -11.44
C VAL A 21 -16.88 -3.93 -11.01
N ASP A 22 -17.41 -2.93 -11.71
CA ASP A 22 -18.74 -2.38 -11.43
C ASP A 22 -19.85 -3.44 -11.60
N LYS A 23 -19.79 -4.24 -12.67
CA LYS A 23 -20.72 -5.37 -12.87
C LYS A 23 -20.61 -6.41 -11.75
N PHE A 24 -19.41 -6.73 -11.30
CA PHE A 24 -19.18 -7.64 -10.18
C PHE A 24 -19.79 -7.11 -8.88
N ILE A 25 -19.56 -5.84 -8.57
CA ILE A 25 -20.13 -5.19 -7.37
C ILE A 25 -21.66 -5.29 -7.38
N LYS A 26 -22.29 -5.02 -8.53
CA LYS A 26 -23.75 -5.03 -8.66
C LYS A 26 -24.37 -6.43 -8.60
N LYS A 27 -23.66 -7.45 -9.08
CA LYS A 27 -24.22 -8.81 -9.25
C LYS A 27 -23.88 -9.77 -8.11
N LEU A 28 -22.65 -9.69 -7.61
CA LEU A 28 -22.07 -10.74 -6.77
C LEU A 28 -21.62 -10.22 -5.40
N ALA A 29 -21.16 -8.96 -5.29
CA ALA A 29 -20.65 -8.43 -4.03
C ALA A 29 -21.74 -8.26 -2.95
N PRO A 30 -21.39 -8.26 -1.66
CA PRO A 30 -22.35 -8.01 -0.58
C PRO A 30 -23.07 -6.67 -0.75
N VAL A 31 -24.31 -6.59 -0.26
CA VAL A 31 -25.10 -5.34 -0.31
C VAL A 31 -24.33 -4.20 0.36
N GLY A 32 -24.33 -3.02 -0.28
CA GLY A 32 -23.58 -1.84 0.17
C GLY A 32 -22.15 -1.77 -0.35
N SER A 33 -21.69 -2.76 -1.12
CA SER A 33 -20.38 -2.71 -1.77
C SER A 33 -20.28 -1.58 -2.79
N SER A 34 -19.11 -0.97 -2.92
CA SER A 34 -18.90 0.20 -3.77
C SER A 34 -17.46 0.32 -4.29
N LEU A 35 -17.35 0.92 -5.47
CA LEU A 35 -16.09 1.30 -6.07
C LEU A 35 -15.69 2.70 -5.62
N GLN A 36 -14.44 2.84 -5.18
CA GLN A 36 -13.86 4.07 -4.66
C GLN A 36 -12.82 4.62 -5.65
N LYS A 37 -12.87 5.93 -5.91
CA LYS A 37 -11.93 6.59 -6.84
C LYS A 37 -10.55 6.75 -6.21
N ASN A 38 -10.54 7.23 -4.97
CA ASN A 38 -9.35 7.55 -4.18
C ASN A 38 -9.25 6.62 -2.98
N TRP A 39 -8.05 6.54 -2.40
CA TRP A 39 -7.86 5.85 -1.13
C TRP A 39 -8.64 6.55 0.00
N SER A 40 -9.16 5.78 0.95
CA SER A 40 -9.83 6.29 2.15
C SER A 40 -9.80 5.23 3.26
N THR A 41 -10.05 5.63 4.50
CA THR A 41 -10.21 4.67 5.60
C THR A 41 -11.34 3.69 5.30
N GLY A 42 -11.14 2.41 5.63
CA GLY A 42 -12.13 1.35 5.42
C GLY A 42 -12.15 0.74 4.02
N ILE A 43 -11.20 1.09 3.14
CA ILE A 43 -10.93 0.24 1.96
C ILE A 43 -10.69 -1.20 2.43
N THR A 44 -11.25 -2.15 1.68
CA THR A 44 -11.20 -3.60 2.00
C THR A 44 -10.46 -4.39 0.94
N HIS A 45 -10.45 -3.90 -0.30
CA HIS A 45 -9.88 -4.59 -1.45
C HIS A 45 -9.19 -3.59 -2.39
N VAL A 46 -8.00 -3.97 -2.83
CA VAL A 46 -7.26 -3.36 -3.92
C VAL A 46 -7.21 -4.36 -5.06
N ILE A 47 -7.92 -4.06 -6.14
CA ILE A 47 -7.92 -4.90 -7.34
C ILE A 47 -6.85 -4.38 -8.28
N VAL A 48 -5.88 -5.24 -8.57
CA VAL A 48 -4.69 -4.89 -9.34
C VAL A 48 -4.73 -5.62 -10.68
N LYS A 49 -4.25 -4.96 -11.74
CA LYS A 49 -3.94 -5.65 -12.99
C LYS A 49 -2.78 -6.63 -12.72
N PRO A 50 -2.95 -7.95 -12.90
CA PRO A 50 -1.82 -8.86 -12.82
C PRO A 50 -0.86 -8.60 -13.99
N ASP A 51 0.44 -8.70 -13.75
CA ASP A 51 1.38 -8.95 -14.83
C ASP A 51 1.43 -10.46 -15.18
N GLU A 52 2.30 -10.85 -16.11
CA GLU A 52 2.43 -12.24 -16.57
C GLU A 52 2.78 -13.23 -15.44
N ASN A 53 3.32 -12.75 -14.32
CA ASN A 53 3.80 -13.54 -13.19
C ASN A 53 3.02 -13.28 -11.89
N MET A 54 1.86 -12.62 -11.95
CA MET A 54 1.08 -12.21 -10.77
C MET A 54 1.86 -11.30 -9.79
N LEU A 55 2.84 -10.55 -10.29
CA LEU A 55 3.57 -9.58 -9.50
C LEU A 55 2.85 -8.23 -9.57
N ALA A 56 2.69 -7.59 -8.41
CA ALA A 56 2.08 -6.28 -8.35
C ALA A 56 3.09 -5.19 -8.79
N GLN A 57 2.66 -4.28 -9.67
CA GLN A 57 3.38 -3.02 -9.87
C GLN A 57 3.26 -2.16 -8.61
N ARG A 58 4.40 -1.58 -8.15
CA ARG A 58 4.46 -0.70 -6.98
C ARG A 58 3.79 0.64 -7.29
N THR A 59 2.47 0.67 -7.15
CA THR A 59 1.66 1.89 -7.18
C THR A 59 1.38 2.35 -5.75
N LEU A 60 1.10 3.64 -5.56
CA LEU A 60 0.75 4.16 -4.23
C LEU A 60 -0.46 3.43 -3.60
N LYS A 61 -1.47 3.08 -4.41
CA LYS A 61 -2.63 2.29 -3.96
C LYS A 61 -2.23 0.89 -3.49
N TYR A 62 -1.25 0.26 -4.13
CA TYR A 62 -0.71 -1.02 -3.67
C TYR A 62 -0.02 -0.87 -2.32
N LEU A 63 0.83 0.14 -2.16
CA LEU A 63 1.53 0.40 -0.90
C LEU A 63 0.57 0.71 0.25
N TYR A 64 -0.46 1.51 0.03
CA TYR A 64 -1.53 1.72 1.02
C TYR A 64 -2.28 0.42 1.36
N GLY A 65 -2.50 -0.43 0.36
CA GLY A 65 -3.07 -1.76 0.53
C GLY A 65 -2.25 -2.62 1.50
N VAL A 66 -0.93 -2.65 1.28
CA VAL A 66 0.00 -3.42 2.12
C VAL A 66 0.04 -2.83 3.52
N ALA A 67 0.21 -1.51 3.66
CA ALA A 67 0.26 -0.84 4.97
C ALA A 67 -1.02 -1.04 5.79
N SER A 68 -2.18 -1.13 5.14
CA SER A 68 -3.47 -1.34 5.80
C SER A 68 -3.83 -2.80 6.05
N GLY A 69 -3.04 -3.75 5.54
CA GLY A 69 -3.35 -5.18 5.64
C GLY A 69 -4.69 -5.55 5.01
N VAL A 70 -5.04 -4.96 3.87
CA VAL A 70 -6.28 -5.28 3.15
C VAL A 70 -6.03 -6.30 2.04
N TRP A 71 -7.09 -6.84 1.43
CA TRP A 71 -6.92 -7.74 0.29
C TRP A 71 -6.30 -7.01 -0.90
N ILE A 72 -5.19 -7.54 -1.40
CA ILE A 72 -4.61 -7.12 -2.68
C ILE A 72 -4.70 -8.32 -3.62
N ILE A 73 -5.60 -8.22 -4.60
CA ILE A 73 -6.00 -9.36 -5.40
C ILE A 73 -5.99 -9.01 -6.89
N SER A 74 -5.71 -10.02 -7.71
CA SER A 74 -5.73 -9.92 -9.16
C SER A 74 -7.12 -9.60 -9.69
N PHE A 75 -7.18 -8.84 -10.78
CA PHE A 75 -8.40 -8.67 -11.57
C PHE A 75 -9.04 -10.00 -12.01
N GLN A 76 -8.27 -11.09 -12.09
CA GLN A 76 -8.79 -12.43 -12.39
C GLN A 76 -9.91 -12.85 -11.44
N TRP A 77 -9.83 -12.48 -10.15
CA TRP A 77 -10.89 -12.74 -9.17
C TRP A 77 -12.25 -12.22 -9.64
N VAL A 78 -12.26 -11.01 -10.23
CA VAL A 78 -13.48 -10.38 -10.76
C VAL A 78 -13.96 -11.09 -12.01
N SER A 79 -13.06 -11.31 -12.98
CA SER A 79 -13.46 -11.89 -14.26
C SER A 79 -13.94 -13.34 -14.12
N GLU A 80 -13.28 -14.14 -13.29
CA GLU A 80 -13.64 -15.55 -13.07
C GLU A 80 -14.88 -15.68 -12.19
N SER A 81 -15.04 -14.82 -11.18
CA SER A 81 -16.29 -14.78 -10.40
C SER A 81 -17.49 -14.44 -11.28
N LEU A 82 -17.33 -13.49 -12.21
CA LEU A 82 -18.37 -13.15 -13.18
C LEU A 82 -18.65 -14.28 -14.17
N ALA A 83 -17.61 -14.96 -14.67
CA ALA A 83 -17.76 -16.06 -15.62
C ALA A 83 -18.48 -17.27 -15.00
N THR A 84 -18.20 -17.56 -13.73
CA THR A 84 -18.83 -18.67 -12.98
C THR A 84 -20.12 -18.27 -12.27
N ASN A 85 -20.49 -16.98 -12.34
CA ASN A 85 -21.61 -16.39 -11.60
C ASN A 85 -21.60 -16.73 -10.10
N LYS A 86 -20.40 -16.78 -9.51
CA LYS A 86 -20.15 -17.14 -8.12
C LYS A 86 -19.02 -16.28 -7.58
N MET A 87 -19.14 -15.81 -6.34
CA MET A 87 -18.01 -15.17 -5.66
C MET A 87 -16.96 -16.24 -5.31
N LEU A 88 -15.80 -16.17 -5.96
CA LEU A 88 -14.69 -17.05 -5.67
C LEU A 88 -13.92 -16.57 -4.43
N PRO A 89 -13.17 -17.45 -3.73
CA PRO A 89 -12.39 -17.07 -2.57
C PRO A 89 -11.27 -16.09 -2.94
N GLU A 90 -11.15 -14.97 -2.21
CA GLU A 90 -10.13 -13.94 -2.46
C GLU A 90 -8.70 -14.50 -2.36
N SER A 91 -8.48 -15.46 -1.46
CA SER A 91 -7.17 -16.10 -1.22
C SER A 91 -6.59 -16.80 -2.44
N GLU A 92 -7.42 -17.27 -3.38
CA GLU A 92 -6.95 -17.93 -4.61
C GLU A 92 -6.37 -16.93 -5.62
N PHE A 93 -6.62 -15.64 -5.42
CA PHE A 93 -6.23 -14.56 -6.34
C PHE A 93 -5.36 -13.50 -5.64
N GLU A 94 -4.88 -13.77 -4.43
CA GLU A 94 -4.03 -12.86 -3.67
C GLU A 94 -2.68 -12.67 -4.37
N MET A 95 -2.29 -11.41 -4.55
CA MET A 95 -1.08 -11.04 -5.31
C MET A 95 0.19 -11.38 -4.53
N LEU A 96 1.25 -11.76 -5.25
CA LEU A 96 2.61 -11.76 -4.72
C LEU A 96 3.22 -10.36 -4.86
N ASP A 97 4.23 -10.06 -4.04
CA ASP A 97 4.99 -8.82 -4.22
C ASP A 97 5.95 -8.91 -5.42
N THR A 98 6.66 -7.82 -5.71
CA THR A 98 7.60 -7.73 -6.84
C THR A 98 8.74 -8.75 -6.83
N THR A 99 8.99 -9.42 -5.70
CA THR A 99 10.03 -10.44 -5.53
C THR A 99 9.48 -11.86 -5.54
N GLY A 100 8.17 -12.01 -5.75
CA GLY A 100 7.50 -13.31 -5.78
C GLY A 100 7.22 -13.90 -4.40
N ILE A 101 7.32 -13.11 -3.33
CA ILE A 101 6.95 -13.55 -1.97
C ILE A 101 5.55 -13.07 -1.60
N ALA A 102 4.92 -13.75 -0.64
CA ALA A 102 3.57 -13.46 -0.17
C ALA A 102 3.50 -12.21 0.75
N GLY A 103 4.08 -11.08 0.31
CA GLY A 103 4.12 -9.80 1.02
C GLY A 103 2.72 -9.27 1.40
N PRO A 104 1.78 -9.14 0.44
CA PRO A 104 0.40 -8.73 0.73
C PRO A 104 -0.30 -9.60 1.77
N GLN A 105 -0.21 -10.92 1.62
CA GLN A 105 -0.78 -11.87 2.57
C GLN A 105 -0.18 -11.72 3.96
N ARG A 106 1.15 -11.62 4.07
CA ARG A 106 1.84 -11.39 5.34
C ARG A 106 1.38 -10.10 6.01
N ALA A 107 1.17 -9.03 5.24
CA ALA A 107 0.68 -7.77 5.77
C ALA A 107 -0.76 -7.87 6.29
N ARG A 108 -1.65 -8.51 5.53
CA ARG A 108 -3.06 -8.74 5.89
C ARG A 108 -3.24 -9.65 7.11
N MET A 109 -2.39 -10.69 7.22
CA MET A 109 -2.43 -11.65 8.33
C MET A 109 -1.60 -11.20 9.54
N GLY A 110 -0.77 -10.16 9.37
CA GLY A 110 0.09 -9.63 10.42
C GLY A 110 -0.70 -8.88 11.49
N PHE A 111 -0.23 -8.93 12.73
CA PHE A 111 -0.88 -8.28 13.87
C PHE A 111 -0.34 -6.89 14.18
N LYS A 112 0.74 -6.46 13.53
CA LYS A 112 1.47 -5.24 13.86
C LYS A 112 1.88 -4.47 12.60
N PRO A 113 1.74 -3.13 12.60
CA PRO A 113 2.27 -2.29 11.54
C PRO A 113 3.80 -2.43 11.42
N VAL A 114 4.31 -2.30 10.19
CA VAL A 114 5.74 -2.53 9.88
C VAL A 114 6.68 -1.49 10.49
N PHE A 115 6.18 -0.30 10.80
CA PHE A 115 6.94 0.79 11.39
C PHE A 115 6.45 1.16 12.80
N GLU A 116 5.85 0.19 13.51
CA GLU A 116 5.59 0.33 14.94
C GLU A 116 6.89 0.71 15.68
N ASN A 117 6.82 1.72 16.56
CA ASN A 117 7.97 2.30 17.26
C ASN A 117 9.04 2.92 16.34
N CYS A 118 8.65 3.44 15.18
CA CYS A 118 9.52 4.28 14.36
C CYS A 118 9.04 5.74 14.35
N GLU A 119 10.00 6.67 14.31
CA GLU A 119 9.77 8.08 14.03
C GLU A 119 10.43 8.46 12.71
N PHE A 120 9.69 9.19 11.89
CA PHE A 120 10.12 9.60 10.57
C PHE A 120 10.13 11.12 10.44
N PHE A 121 11.25 11.63 9.95
CA PHE A 121 11.29 12.94 9.32
C PHE A 121 11.39 12.77 7.81
N LEU A 122 10.40 13.30 7.08
CA LEU A 122 10.41 13.29 5.62
C LEU A 122 11.04 14.60 5.14
N SER A 123 12.22 14.51 4.52
CA SER A 123 13.00 15.64 4.04
C SER A 123 12.70 15.90 2.55
N PRO A 124 11.77 16.81 2.21
CA PRO A 124 11.52 17.20 0.82
C PRO A 124 12.76 17.88 0.17
N PRO A 125 12.78 17.98 -1.17
CA PRO A 125 11.73 17.56 -2.12
C PRO A 125 11.70 16.04 -2.39
N PHE A 126 10.55 15.54 -2.82
CA PHE A 126 10.35 14.18 -3.34
C PHE A 126 9.86 14.30 -4.78
N GLN A 127 10.42 13.52 -5.72
CA GLN A 127 10.10 13.68 -7.14
C GLN A 127 8.88 12.88 -7.59
N GLU A 128 8.77 11.62 -7.14
CA GLU A 128 7.75 10.70 -7.65
C GLU A 128 6.44 10.69 -6.84
N VAL A 129 6.51 11.05 -5.56
CA VAL A 129 5.39 11.01 -4.61
C VAL A 129 5.26 12.35 -3.91
N SER A 130 4.02 12.82 -3.70
CA SER A 130 3.83 14.05 -2.93
C SER A 130 4.18 13.83 -1.47
N LEU A 131 4.61 14.89 -0.78
CA LEU A 131 4.92 14.82 0.66
C LEU A 131 3.72 14.30 1.45
N ASP A 132 2.50 14.76 1.17
CA ASP A 132 1.29 14.34 1.88
C ASP A 132 0.98 12.85 1.65
N GLN A 133 1.14 12.36 0.42
CA GLN A 133 0.95 10.94 0.12
C GLN A 133 1.94 10.05 0.88
N LEU A 134 3.19 10.50 1.02
CA LEU A 134 4.21 9.78 1.77
C LEU A 134 3.97 9.85 3.29
N LYS A 135 3.49 10.99 3.79
CA LYS A 135 3.06 11.12 5.19
C LYS A 135 1.95 10.13 5.52
N ASP A 136 0.90 10.11 4.71
CA ASP A 136 -0.22 9.17 4.85
C ASP A 136 0.28 7.72 4.88
N LEU A 137 1.23 7.36 4.00
CA LEU A 137 1.75 5.99 3.93
C LEU A 137 2.52 5.59 5.19
N VAL A 138 3.36 6.50 5.69
CA VAL A 138 4.20 6.27 6.87
C VAL A 138 3.33 6.14 8.13
N GLU A 139 2.35 7.01 8.30
CA GLU A 139 1.41 6.95 9.43
C GLU A 139 0.55 5.69 9.37
N LEU A 140 0.04 5.33 8.19
CA LEU A 140 -0.72 4.09 7.97
C LEU A 140 0.11 2.84 8.28
N SER A 141 1.43 2.93 8.12
CA SER A 141 2.39 1.88 8.46
C SER A 141 2.78 1.87 9.94
N GLY A 142 2.18 2.72 10.78
CA GLY A 142 2.30 2.75 12.24
C GLY A 142 3.44 3.59 12.80
N ALA A 143 4.10 4.38 11.96
CA ALA A 143 5.15 5.30 12.39
C ALA A 143 4.56 6.64 12.87
N ARG A 144 5.33 7.34 13.70
CA ARG A 144 5.09 8.74 14.09
C ARG A 144 5.88 9.67 13.17
N LEU A 145 5.25 10.72 12.65
CA LEU A 145 5.94 11.78 11.93
C LEU A 145 6.43 12.89 12.87
N VAL A 146 7.58 13.47 12.54
CA VAL A 146 8.10 14.70 13.14
C VAL A 146 8.34 15.75 12.06
N ASN A 147 8.28 17.04 12.40
CA ASN A 147 8.46 18.11 11.41
C ASN A 147 9.92 18.52 11.22
N SER A 148 10.79 18.12 12.14
CA SER A 148 12.22 18.34 12.07
C SER A 148 12.99 17.26 12.83
N PRO A 149 14.26 16.99 12.51
CA PRO A 149 15.05 16.02 13.26
C PRO A 149 15.23 16.36 14.75
N GLY A 150 15.11 17.64 15.13
CA GLY A 150 15.17 18.07 16.53
C GLY A 150 13.96 17.65 17.37
N GLU A 151 12.85 17.26 16.73
CA GLU A 151 11.62 16.81 17.39
C GLU A 151 11.59 15.30 17.67
N PHE A 152 12.63 14.56 17.24
CA PHE A 152 12.77 13.15 17.58
C PHE A 152 12.79 12.93 19.09
N THR A 153 12.11 11.88 19.54
CA THR A 153 12.06 11.52 20.95
C THR A 153 13.41 11.00 21.45
N LEU A 154 13.72 11.28 22.72
CA LEU A 154 14.87 10.66 23.39
C LEU A 154 14.58 9.19 23.80
N ASN A 155 13.35 8.71 23.64
CA ASN A 155 12.99 7.33 23.94
C ASN A 155 13.76 6.35 23.06
N LYS A 156 14.63 5.54 23.68
CA LYS A 156 15.50 4.57 22.99
C LYS A 156 14.74 3.41 22.34
N ASN A 157 13.48 3.21 22.70
CA ASN A 157 12.64 2.18 22.08
C ASN A 157 12.20 2.56 20.66
N PHE A 158 12.32 3.84 20.28
CA PHE A 158 12.00 4.29 18.94
C PHE A 158 13.21 4.29 18.02
N ILE A 159 13.05 3.78 16.80
CA ILE A 159 13.99 3.97 15.69
C ILE A 159 13.70 5.33 15.04
N LYS A 160 14.73 6.14 14.74
CA LYS A 160 14.57 7.46 14.13
C LYS A 160 15.15 7.45 12.73
N LEU A 161 14.34 7.82 11.75
CA LEU A 161 14.69 7.75 10.34
C LEU A 161 14.46 9.10 9.68
N ILE A 162 15.46 9.54 8.92
CA ILE A 162 15.32 10.66 7.99
C ILE A 162 15.23 10.05 6.60
N ILE A 163 14.12 10.30 5.91
CA ILE A 163 13.92 9.86 4.53
C ILE A 163 14.11 11.07 3.62
N ALA A 164 15.08 10.98 2.72
CA ALA A 164 15.38 12.02 1.76
C ALA A 164 15.53 11.39 0.36
N ASP A 165 14.96 12.05 -0.64
CA ASP A 165 15.15 11.75 -2.05
C ASP A 165 16.30 12.62 -2.56
N THR A 166 17.53 12.11 -2.42
CA THR A 166 18.75 12.84 -2.76
C THR A 166 19.37 12.30 -4.04
N THR A 167 19.77 13.19 -4.94
CA THR A 167 20.47 12.85 -6.18
C THR A 167 21.94 12.50 -5.95
N SER A 168 22.50 12.86 -4.79
CA SER A 168 23.89 12.58 -4.42
C SER A 168 24.08 12.36 -2.91
N ASP A 169 25.14 11.64 -2.56
CA ASP A 169 25.54 11.42 -1.17
C ASP A 169 25.99 12.69 -0.47
N HIS A 170 26.57 13.63 -1.23
CA HIS A 170 27.12 14.86 -0.71
C HIS A 170 26.03 15.77 -0.11
N ASP A 171 24.86 15.78 -0.73
CA ASP A 171 23.71 16.57 -0.26
C ASP A 171 23.19 16.04 1.08
N ALA A 172 23.10 14.72 1.21
CA ALA A 172 22.69 14.06 2.45
C ALA A 172 23.68 14.33 3.58
N ASP A 173 24.98 14.16 3.32
CA ASP A 173 26.03 14.33 4.33
C ASP A 173 26.15 15.79 4.79
N SER A 174 25.96 16.75 3.87
CA SER A 174 25.96 18.17 4.21
C SER A 174 24.75 18.57 5.05
N LYS A 175 23.57 18.00 4.77
CA LYS A 175 22.32 18.33 5.47
C LYS A 175 22.18 17.61 6.81
N TYR A 176 22.73 16.40 6.92
CA TYR A 176 22.59 15.52 8.08
C TYR A 176 23.95 14.92 8.53
N PRO A 177 24.95 15.76 8.86
CA PRO A 177 26.33 15.31 9.10
C PRO A 177 26.50 14.41 10.33
N PHE A 178 25.51 14.39 11.23
CA PHE A 178 25.52 13.61 12.47
C PHE A 178 24.70 12.31 12.37
N TYR A 179 24.19 11.96 11.18
CA TYR A 179 23.36 10.79 10.95
C TYR A 179 24.09 9.73 10.13
N SER A 180 23.84 8.46 10.43
CA SER A 180 24.33 7.36 9.60
C SER A 180 23.46 7.21 8.36
N LYS A 181 24.10 7.04 7.20
CA LYS A 181 23.42 6.92 5.91
C LYS A 181 23.28 5.46 5.48
N VAL A 182 22.11 5.11 4.96
CA VAL A 182 21.83 3.82 4.33
C VAL A 182 21.25 4.09 2.95
N ARG A 183 21.87 3.53 1.91
CA ARG A 183 21.34 3.57 0.54
C ARG A 183 20.43 2.36 0.32
N LEU A 184 19.20 2.61 -0.11
CA LEU A 184 18.33 1.53 -0.58
C LEU A 184 18.77 1.15 -2.01
N PRO A 185 18.83 -0.15 -2.34
CA PRO A 185 19.07 -0.58 -3.72
C PRO A 185 17.96 -0.06 -4.63
N ALA A 186 18.35 0.33 -5.85
CA ALA A 186 17.43 0.72 -6.92
C ALA A 186 16.58 -0.49 -7.39
#